data_AF-A0A0Q8EVJ9-F1
#
_entry.id   AF-A0A0Q8EVJ9-F1
#
_cell.length_a   1.000
_cell.length_b   1.000
_cell.length_c   1.000
_cell.angle_alpha   90.00
_cell.angle_beta   90.00
_cell.angle_gamma   90.00
#
_symmetry.space_group_name_H-M   'P 1'
#
loop_
_entity.id
_entity.type
_entity.pdbx_description
1 polymer ?
#
loop_
_entity_poly.entity_id
_entity_poly.type
_entity_poly.pdbx_seq_one_letter_code
_entity_poly.pdbx_strand_id
1 'polypeptide(L)'
;MDVPDLLESASLLVPAETATENDITVQDIWDYLAHDEWEIALGLLEELGDGRSIPPALWEKLAEAAEQLRMERSAAWCHWRCAEIRNGVIRAELTLRPAGQGRRTIPISGTGVLRPMWDIGDLSPTGERAVSIAALWVENMPILEPGGQASVRLVPLTPSHWTHVRPGQRITMHEDRSVAGTAVVSEVHRPAAVPGDGRRYAPRPY
;
A
#
# COMPACT_ATOMS: atom_id res chain seq x y z
N MET A 1 -9.21 -21.52 -8.77
CA MET A 1 -8.33 -22.38 -7.94
C MET A 1 -9.01 -22.46 -6.58
N ASP A 2 -8.99 -23.59 -5.88
CA ASP A 2 -9.57 -23.63 -4.54
C ASP A 2 -8.61 -23.02 -3.50
N VAL A 3 -9.07 -22.84 -2.26
CA VAL A 3 -8.28 -22.19 -1.21
C VAL A 3 -6.96 -22.92 -0.95
N PRO A 4 -6.92 -24.26 -0.76
CA PRO A 4 -5.65 -24.99 -0.59
C PRO A 4 -4.67 -24.75 -1.75
N ASP A 5 -5.11 -24.96 -3.00
CA ASP A 5 -4.24 -24.79 -4.17
C ASP A 5 -3.65 -23.36 -4.26
N LEU A 6 -4.44 -22.34 -3.87
CA LEU A 6 -4.01 -20.94 -3.84
C LEU A 6 -2.92 -20.71 -2.81
N LEU A 7 -3.10 -21.21 -1.59
CA LEU A 7 -2.17 -21.02 -0.48
C LEU A 7 -0.89 -21.83 -0.66
N GLU A 8 -0.97 -23.06 -1.17
CA GLU A 8 0.20 -23.85 -1.56
C GLU A 8 1.02 -23.14 -2.63
N SER A 9 0.36 -22.67 -3.69
CA SER A 9 1.01 -21.91 -4.76
C SER A 9 1.63 -20.61 -4.27
N ALA A 10 0.99 -19.91 -3.31
CA ALA A 10 1.52 -18.68 -2.73
C ALA A 10 2.76 -18.96 -1.87
N SER A 11 2.76 -20.05 -1.10
CA SER A 11 3.89 -20.48 -0.27
C SER A 11 5.16 -20.69 -1.10
N LEU A 12 5.03 -21.27 -2.29
CA LEU A 12 6.16 -21.47 -3.22
C LEU A 12 6.80 -20.17 -3.74
N LEU A 13 6.15 -19.02 -3.57
CA LEU A 13 6.63 -17.71 -3.98
C LEU A 13 7.34 -16.95 -2.86
N VAL A 14 7.30 -17.47 -1.62
CA VAL A 14 8.03 -16.93 -0.48
C VAL A 14 9.48 -17.43 -0.52
N PRO A 15 10.49 -16.54 -0.44
CA PRO A 15 11.88 -16.98 -0.31
C PRO A 15 12.08 -17.84 0.95
N ALA A 16 12.79 -18.97 0.82
CA ALA A 16 12.96 -19.93 1.92
C ALA A 16 13.68 -19.36 3.16
N GLU A 17 14.46 -18.29 2.99
CA GLU A 17 15.18 -17.62 4.09
C GLU A 17 14.31 -16.60 4.84
N THR A 18 13.07 -16.36 4.39
CA THR A 18 12.14 -15.46 5.06
C THR A 18 11.52 -16.15 6.27
N ALA A 19 11.61 -15.52 7.43
CA ALA A 19 10.92 -15.92 8.64
C ALA A 19 10.10 -14.74 9.19
N THR A 20 9.01 -15.04 9.89
CA THR A 20 8.24 -14.05 10.65
C THR A 20 9.00 -13.56 11.87
N GLU A 21 8.44 -12.61 12.63
CA GLU A 21 9.04 -12.18 13.90
C GLU A 21 9.15 -13.32 14.93
N ASN A 22 8.31 -14.35 14.79
CA ASN A 22 8.28 -15.52 15.67
C ASN A 22 9.06 -16.73 15.11
N ASP A 23 10.01 -16.50 14.20
CA ASP A 23 10.82 -17.53 13.54
C ASP A 23 10.00 -18.59 12.75
N ILE A 24 8.75 -18.26 12.37
CA ILE A 24 7.91 -19.13 11.53
C ILE A 24 8.38 -19.00 10.09
N THR A 25 8.60 -20.13 9.43
CA THR A 25 9.08 -20.22 8.06
C THR A 25 7.99 -20.72 7.11
N VAL A 26 8.28 -20.69 5.81
CA VAL A 26 7.41 -21.32 4.80
C VAL A 26 7.23 -22.83 5.04
N GLN A 27 8.17 -23.49 5.71
CA GLN A 27 8.06 -24.92 5.99
C GLN A 27 6.93 -25.20 6.98
N ASP A 28 6.77 -24.34 7.99
CA ASP A 28 5.74 -24.47 9.02
C ASP A 28 4.34 -24.25 8.44
N ILE A 29 4.21 -23.43 7.38
CA ILE A 29 2.94 -23.18 6.69
C ILE A 29 2.33 -24.47 6.12
N TRP A 30 3.16 -25.39 5.64
CA TRP A 30 2.67 -26.67 5.11
C TRP A 30 1.95 -27.50 6.16
N ASP A 31 2.37 -27.41 7.43
CA ASP A 31 1.67 -28.09 8.53
C ASP A 31 0.27 -27.50 8.73
N TYR A 32 0.12 -26.17 8.71
CA TYR A 32 -1.20 -25.51 8.79
C TYR A 32 -2.11 -25.89 7.63
N LEU A 33 -1.57 -25.94 6.41
CA LEU A 33 -2.33 -26.34 5.22
C LEU A 33 -2.81 -27.79 5.29
N ALA A 34 -1.97 -28.70 5.80
CA ALA A 34 -2.31 -30.11 5.96
C ALA A 34 -3.40 -30.38 7.02
N HIS A 35 -3.61 -29.44 7.94
CA HIS A 35 -4.63 -29.53 9.01
C HIS A 35 -5.88 -28.67 8.74
N ASP A 36 -6.07 -28.20 7.50
CA ASP A 36 -7.17 -27.33 7.09
C ASP A 36 -7.23 -25.97 7.82
N GLU A 37 -6.10 -25.52 8.39
CA GLU A 37 -5.98 -24.26 9.13
C GLU A 37 -5.71 -23.08 8.18
N TRP A 38 -6.54 -22.94 7.14
CA TRP A 38 -6.30 -22.05 5.99
C TRP A 38 -6.29 -20.56 6.35
N GLU A 39 -7.13 -20.12 7.30
CA GLU A 39 -7.14 -18.71 7.76
C GLU A 39 -5.83 -18.34 8.48
N ILE A 40 -5.25 -19.29 9.23
CA ILE A 40 -3.97 -19.12 9.93
C ILE A 40 -2.84 -19.10 8.91
N ALA A 41 -2.82 -20.08 7.99
CA ALA A 41 -1.83 -20.15 6.91
C ALA A 41 -1.82 -18.85 6.08
N LEU A 42 -3.00 -18.30 5.76
CA LEU A 42 -3.12 -17.04 5.04
C LEU A 42 -2.49 -15.89 5.83
N GLY A 43 -2.82 -15.73 7.11
CA GLY A 43 -2.26 -14.66 7.95
C GLY A 43 -0.73 -14.73 8.08
N LEU A 44 -0.18 -15.94 8.20
CA LEU A 44 1.27 -16.16 8.23
C LEU A 44 1.93 -15.81 6.89
N LEU A 45 1.31 -16.16 5.76
CA LEU A 45 1.79 -15.79 4.43
C LEU A 45 1.73 -14.27 4.19
N GLU A 46 0.73 -13.56 4.74
CA GLU A 46 0.68 -12.10 4.72
C GLU A 46 1.85 -11.48 5.48
N GLU A 47 2.21 -12.05 6.64
CA GLU A 47 3.33 -11.58 7.46
C GLU A 47 4.68 -11.82 6.76
N LEU A 48 4.91 -13.03 6.25
CA LEU A 48 6.11 -13.36 5.48
C LEU A 48 6.23 -12.51 4.20
N GLY A 49 5.09 -12.16 3.61
CA GLY A 49 5.01 -11.32 2.42
C GLY A 49 5.43 -9.86 2.65
N ASP A 50 5.42 -9.33 3.87
CA ASP A 50 5.71 -7.91 4.11
C ASP A 50 7.20 -7.54 3.90
N GLY A 51 8.05 -8.56 3.71
CA GLY A 51 9.45 -8.40 3.31
C GLY A 51 9.66 -7.68 1.97
N ARG A 52 10.87 -7.14 1.76
CA ARG A 52 11.25 -6.52 0.50
C ARG A 52 11.47 -7.58 -0.59
N SER A 53 11.02 -7.29 -1.81
CA SER A 53 11.22 -8.10 -3.03
C SER A 53 10.32 -9.33 -3.23
N ILE A 54 9.10 -9.32 -2.69
CA ILE A 54 8.10 -10.37 -2.94
C ILE A 54 7.40 -10.17 -4.29
N PRO A 55 7.22 -11.24 -5.11
CA PRO A 55 6.49 -11.14 -6.38
C PRO A 55 5.02 -10.70 -6.19
N PRO A 56 4.45 -9.87 -7.08
CA PRO A 56 3.04 -9.49 -7.00
C PRO A 56 2.10 -10.69 -7.09
N ALA A 57 2.51 -11.76 -7.79
CA ALA A 57 1.73 -12.98 -7.93
C ALA A 57 1.43 -13.68 -6.58
N LEU A 58 2.27 -13.50 -5.56
CA LEU A 58 1.99 -14.01 -4.21
C LEU A 58 0.75 -13.30 -3.64
N TRP A 59 0.76 -11.97 -3.68
CA TRP A 59 -0.33 -11.14 -3.15
C TRP A 59 -1.63 -11.31 -3.94
N GLU A 60 -1.56 -11.53 -5.25
CA GLU A 60 -2.73 -11.84 -6.08
C GLU A 60 -3.41 -13.15 -5.64
N LYS A 61 -2.61 -14.19 -5.33
CA LYS A 61 -3.13 -15.47 -4.83
C LYS A 61 -3.72 -15.36 -3.43
N LEU A 62 -3.05 -14.64 -2.52
CA LEU A 62 -3.57 -14.41 -1.17
C LEU A 62 -4.87 -13.61 -1.18
N ALA A 63 -4.99 -12.63 -2.09
CA ALA A 63 -6.24 -11.89 -2.26
C ALA A 63 -7.40 -12.82 -2.69
N GLU A 64 -7.18 -13.68 -3.68
CA GLU A 64 -8.20 -14.63 -4.14
C GLU A 64 -8.59 -15.61 -3.01
N ALA A 65 -7.62 -16.12 -2.25
CA ALA A 65 -7.87 -17.02 -1.12
C ALA A 65 -8.68 -16.32 -0.01
N ALA A 66 -8.29 -15.09 0.37
CA ALA A 66 -8.99 -14.31 1.37
C ALA A 66 -10.44 -14.00 0.96
N GLU A 67 -10.70 -13.73 -0.32
CA GLU A 67 -12.06 -13.52 -0.84
C GLU A 67 -12.93 -14.78 -0.73
N GLN A 68 -12.37 -15.96 -1.05
CA GLN A 68 -13.07 -17.24 -0.90
C GLN A 68 -13.35 -17.58 0.57
N LEU A 69 -12.41 -17.26 1.46
CA LEU A 69 -12.54 -17.41 2.92
C LEU A 69 -13.39 -16.31 3.58
N ARG A 70 -13.86 -15.31 2.83
CA ARG A 70 -14.61 -14.15 3.35
C ARG A 70 -13.84 -13.29 4.36
N MET A 71 -12.52 -13.28 4.26
CA MET A 71 -11.62 -12.44 5.06
C MET A 71 -11.43 -11.06 4.42
N GLU A 72 -12.44 -10.20 4.51
CA GLU A 72 -12.49 -8.92 3.77
C GLU A 72 -11.28 -8.00 4.01
N ARG A 73 -10.79 -7.93 5.25
CA ARG A 73 -9.63 -7.09 5.60
C ARG A 73 -8.34 -7.61 4.97
N SER A 74 -8.12 -8.93 5.02
CA SER A 74 -6.97 -9.59 4.41
C SER A 74 -7.00 -9.47 2.89
N ALA A 75 -8.17 -9.65 2.25
CA ALA A 75 -8.34 -9.40 0.83
C ALA A 75 -7.98 -7.95 0.46
N ALA A 76 -8.50 -6.97 1.21
CA ALA A 76 -8.17 -5.56 0.99
C ALA A 76 -6.66 -5.27 1.17
N TRP A 77 -6.02 -5.91 2.14
CA TRP A 77 -4.59 -5.78 2.39
C TRP A 77 -3.75 -6.38 1.25
N CYS A 78 -4.09 -7.57 0.78
CA CYS A 78 -3.40 -8.21 -0.34
C CYS A 78 -3.52 -7.39 -1.63
N HIS A 79 -4.71 -6.86 -1.93
CA HIS A 79 -4.91 -5.92 -3.05
C HIS A 79 -4.11 -4.63 -2.88
N TRP A 80 -4.00 -4.13 -1.65
CA TRP A 80 -3.20 -2.96 -1.31
C TRP A 80 -1.72 -3.20 -1.61
N ARG A 81 -1.15 -4.32 -1.14
CA ARG A 81 0.25 -4.71 -1.38
C ARG A 81 0.57 -4.86 -2.86
N CYS A 82 -0.32 -5.45 -3.64
CA CYS A 82 -0.24 -5.43 -5.10
C CYS A 82 -0.14 -4.01 -5.68
N ALA A 83 -0.93 -3.07 -5.16
CA ALA A 83 -0.91 -1.68 -5.60
C ALA A 83 0.38 -0.96 -5.20
N GLU A 84 0.94 -1.24 -4.02
CA GLU A 84 2.24 -0.71 -3.57
C GLU A 84 3.37 -1.14 -4.51
N ILE A 85 3.42 -2.42 -4.90
CA ILE A 85 4.44 -2.95 -5.81
C ILE A 85 4.37 -2.25 -7.18
N ARG A 86 3.16 -2.07 -7.71
CA ARG A 86 2.95 -1.50 -9.05
C ARG A 86 3.15 0.01 -9.12
N ASN A 87 2.75 0.75 -8.10
CA ASN A 87 2.70 2.22 -8.13
C ASN A 87 3.72 2.89 -7.22
N GLY A 88 4.46 2.11 -6.44
CA GLY A 88 5.23 2.60 -5.31
C GLY A 88 4.34 2.87 -4.09
N VAL A 89 5.01 3.12 -2.97
CA VAL A 89 4.38 3.46 -1.69
C VAL A 89 5.17 4.55 -0.99
N ILE A 90 4.45 5.46 -0.36
CA ILE A 90 5.00 6.49 0.52
C ILE A 90 4.47 6.22 1.92
N ARG A 91 5.36 6.07 2.89
CA ARG A 91 4.97 6.01 4.30
C ARG A 91 5.09 7.41 4.89
N ALA A 92 4.12 7.78 5.72
CA ALA A 92 4.09 9.09 6.33
C ALA A 92 3.41 9.05 7.69
N GLU A 93 3.79 9.98 8.56
CA GLU A 93 3.06 10.28 9.80
C GLU A 93 1.99 11.32 9.51
N LEU A 94 0.72 10.93 9.54
CA LEU A 94 -0.42 11.80 9.27
C LEU A 94 -1.05 12.28 10.57
N THR A 95 -1.21 13.60 10.70
CA THR A 95 -2.04 14.22 11.74
C THR A 95 -3.28 14.83 11.11
N LEU A 96 -4.45 14.37 11.53
CA LEU A 96 -5.73 14.94 11.09
C LEU A 96 -6.05 16.23 11.85
N ARG A 97 -6.81 17.12 11.21
CA ARG A 97 -7.37 18.26 11.94
C ARG A 97 -8.45 17.79 12.92
N PRO A 98 -8.58 18.43 14.10
CA PRO A 98 -9.68 18.16 15.02
C PRO A 98 -11.05 18.40 14.39
N ALA A 99 -12.06 17.72 14.92
CA ALA A 99 -13.45 18.00 14.56
C ALA A 99 -13.77 19.50 14.75
N GLY A 100 -14.41 20.11 13.77
CA GLY A 100 -14.75 21.55 13.77
C GLY A 100 -13.64 22.49 13.29
N GLN A 101 -12.41 22.01 13.11
CA GLN A 101 -11.31 22.78 12.48
C GLN A 101 -11.05 22.38 11.02
N GLY A 102 -11.86 21.47 10.50
CA GLY A 102 -11.91 21.02 9.12
C GLY A 102 -13.29 20.45 8.82
N ARG A 103 -13.51 19.97 7.60
CA ARG A 103 -14.81 19.39 7.20
C ARG A 103 -15.06 18.03 7.82
N ARG A 104 -14.01 17.26 8.08
CA ARG A 104 -14.13 15.88 8.56
C ARG A 104 -14.69 15.83 9.98
N THR A 105 -15.82 15.15 10.12
CA THR A 105 -16.44 14.77 11.40
C THR A 105 -16.50 13.25 11.60
N ILE A 106 -16.21 12.47 10.54
CA ILE A 106 -16.30 11.01 10.51
C ILE A 106 -14.88 10.42 10.50
N PRO A 107 -14.60 9.33 11.24
CA PRO A 107 -13.30 8.68 11.23
C PRO A 107 -12.90 8.19 9.82
N ILE A 108 -11.60 8.10 9.58
CA ILE A 108 -11.05 7.41 8.41
C ILE A 108 -10.99 5.92 8.72
N SER A 109 -11.55 5.08 7.85
CA SER A 109 -11.34 3.63 7.92
C SER A 109 -9.87 3.30 7.68
N GLY A 110 -9.32 2.37 8.45
CA GLY A 110 -7.94 1.93 8.28
C GLY A 110 -7.69 1.11 7.01
N THR A 111 -8.76 0.64 6.38
CA THR A 111 -8.69 -0.04 5.08
C THR A 111 -8.59 0.96 3.93
N GLY A 112 -7.76 0.65 2.93
CA GLY A 112 -7.30 1.50 1.81
C GLY A 112 -8.33 2.13 0.85
N VAL A 113 -9.54 2.42 1.31
CA VAL A 113 -10.69 2.86 0.51
C VAL A 113 -10.64 4.36 0.22
N LEU A 114 -10.06 5.16 1.12
CA LEU A 114 -10.02 6.61 0.98
C LEU A 114 -8.98 7.04 -0.07
N ARG A 115 -9.36 7.97 -0.96
CA ARG A 115 -8.48 8.54 -2.00
C ARG A 115 -8.45 10.07 -1.91
N PRO A 116 -7.83 10.65 -0.86
CA PRO A 116 -7.81 12.10 -0.69
C PRO A 116 -6.88 12.78 -1.70
N MET A 117 -7.04 14.09 -1.84
CA MET A 117 -6.15 14.95 -2.62
C MET A 117 -4.99 15.43 -1.76
N TRP A 118 -3.81 15.55 -2.34
CA TRP A 118 -2.59 15.93 -1.64
C TRP A 118 -1.92 17.10 -2.33
N ASP A 119 -1.66 18.15 -1.56
CA ASP A 119 -0.68 19.15 -1.94
C ASP A 119 0.71 18.63 -1.58
N ILE A 120 1.49 18.36 -2.63
CA ILE A 120 2.84 17.82 -2.56
C ILE A 120 3.90 18.83 -3.02
N GLY A 121 3.52 20.12 -3.11
CA GLY A 121 4.41 21.20 -3.54
C GLY A 121 4.49 21.41 -5.06
N ASP A 122 3.63 20.73 -5.83
CA ASP A 122 3.55 20.95 -7.27
C ASP A 122 2.76 22.21 -7.62
N LEU A 123 3.13 22.83 -8.73
CA LEU A 123 2.41 23.92 -9.34
C LEU A 123 1.79 23.45 -10.67
N SER A 124 0.58 23.93 -10.95
CA SER A 124 -0.07 23.77 -12.24
C SER A 124 0.71 24.56 -13.31
N PRO A 125 0.48 24.30 -14.60
CA PRO A 125 1.06 25.10 -15.69
C PRO A 125 0.71 26.60 -15.60
N THR A 126 -0.36 26.96 -14.91
CA THR A 126 -0.78 28.35 -14.66
C THR A 126 -0.18 28.95 -13.39
N GLY A 127 0.67 28.20 -12.67
CA GLY A 127 1.32 28.63 -11.44
C GLY A 127 0.47 28.49 -10.17
N GLU A 128 -0.73 27.93 -10.28
CA GLU A 128 -1.59 27.64 -9.13
C GLU A 128 -1.14 26.36 -8.43
N ARG A 129 -1.55 26.15 -7.17
CA ARG A 129 -1.24 24.92 -6.45
C ARG A 129 -1.91 23.71 -7.12
N ALA A 130 -1.12 22.71 -7.51
CA ALA A 130 -1.64 21.45 -8.01
C ALA A 130 -1.80 20.44 -6.86
N VAL A 131 -2.84 19.63 -6.93
CA VAL A 131 -3.04 18.51 -6.01
C VAL A 131 -2.97 17.18 -6.76
N SER A 132 -2.43 16.17 -6.08
CA SER A 132 -2.29 14.81 -6.59
C SER A 132 -3.07 13.83 -5.73
N ILE A 133 -3.59 12.74 -6.32
CA ILE A 133 -4.40 11.76 -5.59
C ILE A 133 -3.54 10.56 -5.22
N ALA A 134 -3.65 10.12 -3.97
CA ALA A 134 -3.12 8.85 -3.50
C ALA A 134 -4.20 8.13 -2.68
N ALA A 135 -4.29 6.81 -2.82
CA ALA A 135 -5.06 6.02 -1.87
C ALA A 135 -4.35 6.03 -0.51
N LEU A 136 -5.10 5.91 0.58
CA LEU A 136 -4.58 5.97 1.95
C LEU A 136 -5.00 4.73 2.74
N TRP A 137 -4.02 4.06 3.35
CA TRP A 137 -4.18 2.98 4.31
C TRP A 137 -3.61 3.42 5.67
N VAL A 138 -4.33 3.15 6.77
CA VAL A 138 -3.86 3.47 8.12
C VAL A 138 -3.18 2.22 8.71
N GLU A 139 -1.93 2.35 9.13
CA GLU A 139 -1.20 1.22 9.72
C GLU A 139 -1.66 0.96 11.16
N ASN A 140 -1.70 -0.32 11.54
CA ASN A 140 -1.89 -0.80 12.92
C ASN A 140 -3.17 -0.37 13.65
N MET A 141 -4.09 0.33 12.97
CA MET A 141 -5.34 0.80 13.57
C MET A 141 -6.51 0.59 12.62
N PRO A 142 -7.69 0.17 13.13
CA PRO A 142 -8.87 -0.05 12.30
C PRO A 142 -9.55 1.25 11.86
N ILE A 143 -9.39 2.32 12.63
CA ILE A 143 -9.96 3.65 12.35
C ILE A 143 -8.99 4.75 12.83
N LEU A 144 -9.04 5.90 12.17
CA LEU A 144 -8.35 7.12 12.59
C LEU A 144 -9.36 8.26 12.80
N GLU A 145 -9.50 8.65 14.06
CA GLU A 145 -10.41 9.71 14.51
C GLU A 145 -9.96 11.11 14.05
N PRO A 146 -10.90 12.06 13.84
CA PRO A 146 -10.55 13.47 13.65
C PRO A 146 -9.66 13.99 14.78
N GLY A 147 -8.58 14.70 14.44
CA GLY A 147 -7.57 15.16 15.41
C GLY A 147 -6.54 14.09 15.80
N GLY A 148 -6.74 12.83 15.39
CA GLY A 148 -5.80 11.75 15.63
C GLY A 148 -4.54 11.84 14.79
N GLN A 149 -3.54 11.03 15.18
CA GLN A 149 -2.30 10.84 14.44
C GLN A 149 -2.06 9.35 14.19
N ALA A 150 -1.54 9.01 13.01
CA ALA A 150 -1.20 7.64 12.65
C ALA A 150 -0.09 7.58 11.60
N SER A 151 0.65 6.47 11.60
CA SER A 151 1.43 6.03 10.44
C SER A 151 0.47 5.59 9.33
N VAL A 152 0.68 6.10 8.12
CA VAL A 152 -0.12 5.78 6.94
C VAL A 152 0.76 5.36 5.78
N ARG A 153 0.20 4.47 4.93
CA ARG A 153 0.75 4.12 3.63
C ARG A 153 -0.07 4.84 2.56
N LEU A 154 0.63 5.49 1.64
CA LEU A 154 0.04 6.19 0.51
C LEU A 154 0.44 5.50 -0.79
N VAL A 155 -0.55 5.14 -1.60
CA VAL A 155 -0.32 4.59 -2.95
C VAL A 155 -0.73 5.65 -3.98
N PRO A 156 0.22 6.28 -4.69
CA PRO A 156 -0.08 7.24 -5.74
C PRO A 156 -0.96 6.64 -6.84
N LEU A 157 -2.01 7.36 -7.26
CA LEU A 157 -2.78 6.98 -8.46
C LEU A 157 -2.05 7.39 -9.75
N THR A 158 -1.24 8.44 -9.67
CA THR A 158 -0.40 8.93 -10.77
C THR A 158 1.05 9.04 -10.28
N PRO A 159 1.83 7.94 -10.29
CA PRO A 159 3.15 7.91 -9.65
C PRO A 159 4.15 8.96 -10.17
N SER A 160 4.02 9.39 -11.42
CA SER A 160 4.89 10.41 -12.02
C SER A 160 4.85 11.76 -11.30
N HIS A 161 3.71 12.12 -10.68
CA HIS A 161 3.57 13.37 -9.92
C HIS A 161 4.34 13.32 -8.59
N TRP A 162 4.69 12.14 -8.09
CA TRP A 162 5.26 11.98 -6.74
C TRP A 162 6.78 11.77 -6.75
N THR A 163 7.43 11.96 -7.90
CA THR A 163 8.85 11.62 -8.11
C THR A 163 9.81 12.49 -7.29
N HIS A 164 9.42 13.72 -6.96
CA HIS A 164 10.20 14.66 -6.15
C HIS A 164 9.95 14.52 -4.65
N VAL A 165 8.94 13.75 -4.22
CA VAL A 165 8.61 13.57 -2.81
C VAL A 165 9.74 12.83 -2.10
N ARG A 166 10.13 13.33 -0.92
CA ARG A 166 11.27 12.82 -0.14
C ARG A 166 10.94 12.63 1.34
N PRO A 167 11.62 11.71 2.04
CA PRO A 167 11.61 11.66 3.50
C PRO A 167 11.87 13.03 4.14
N GLY A 168 11.14 13.34 5.20
CA GLY A 168 11.13 14.64 5.89
C GLY A 168 10.23 15.71 5.26
N GLN A 169 9.73 15.49 4.03
CA GLN A 169 8.85 16.45 3.37
C GLN A 169 7.48 16.49 4.04
N ARG A 170 6.97 17.70 4.25
CA ARG A 170 5.59 17.92 4.69
C ARG A 170 4.67 18.03 3.48
N ILE A 171 3.62 17.22 3.46
CA ILE A 171 2.55 17.22 2.46
C ILE A 171 1.21 17.48 3.14
N THR A 172 0.27 18.08 2.42
CA THR A 172 -1.03 18.47 3.01
C THR A 172 -2.15 17.66 2.40
N MET A 173 -2.97 17.05 3.25
CA MET A 173 -4.15 16.30 2.82
C MET A 173 -5.35 17.23 2.70
N HIS A 174 -6.08 17.09 1.60
CA HIS A 174 -7.30 17.82 1.30
C HIS A 174 -8.46 16.87 1.04
N GLU A 175 -9.60 17.19 1.64
CA GLU A 175 -10.90 16.80 1.14
C GLU A 175 -11.55 18.05 0.62
N ASP A 176 -11.93 18.05 -0.65
CA ASP A 176 -12.36 19.25 -1.37
C ASP A 176 -11.31 20.38 -1.39
N ARG A 177 -11.71 21.60 -1.05
CA ARG A 177 -10.85 22.77 -0.89
C ARG A 177 -10.34 22.90 0.55
N SER A 178 -10.87 22.13 1.50
CA SER A 178 -10.50 22.20 2.91
C SER A 178 -9.27 21.33 3.23
N VAL A 179 -8.39 21.84 4.09
CA VAL A 179 -7.27 21.04 4.63
C VAL A 179 -7.83 20.06 5.65
N ALA A 180 -7.68 18.77 5.41
CA ALA A 180 -8.15 17.72 6.29
C ALA A 180 -7.05 17.22 7.25
N GLY A 181 -5.79 17.35 6.86
CA GLY A 181 -4.65 16.90 7.68
C GLY A 181 -3.31 17.32 7.10
N THR A 182 -2.25 17.05 7.84
CA THR A 182 -0.87 17.27 7.41
C THR A 182 -0.08 16.00 7.66
N ALA A 183 0.74 15.59 6.70
CA ALA A 183 1.60 14.43 6.86
C ALA A 183 3.07 14.79 6.69
N VAL A 184 3.94 14.10 7.42
CA VAL A 184 5.39 14.15 7.25
C VAL A 184 5.85 12.82 6.68
N VAL A 185 6.45 12.86 5.50
CA VAL A 185 6.92 11.65 4.80
C VAL A 185 8.06 11.01 5.58
N SER A 186 7.94 9.73 5.91
CA SER A 186 8.98 8.96 6.59
C SER A 186 9.80 8.13 5.61
N GLU A 187 9.14 7.46 4.64
CA GLU A 187 9.79 6.59 3.66
C GLU A 187 9.16 6.75 2.28
N VAL A 188 9.96 6.54 1.23
CA VAL A 188 9.50 6.57 -0.17
C VAL A 188 10.07 5.37 -0.90
N HIS A 189 9.19 4.50 -1.37
CA HIS A 189 9.50 3.39 -2.26
C HIS A 189 8.89 3.68 -3.62
N ARG A 190 9.72 3.85 -4.64
CA ARG A 190 9.25 4.14 -5.99
C ARG A 190 8.74 2.86 -6.66
N PRO A 191 7.81 2.96 -7.63
CA PRO A 191 7.45 1.82 -8.45
C PRO A 191 8.72 1.18 -9.02
N ALA A 192 8.73 -0.15 -9.08
CA ALA A 192 9.78 -0.85 -9.81
C ALA A 192 9.81 -0.27 -11.24
N ALA A 193 10.97 0.22 -11.67
CA ALA A 193 11.12 0.66 -13.04
C ALA A 193 10.79 -0.53 -13.93
N VAL A 194 9.70 -0.43 -14.72
CA VAL A 194 9.55 -1.34 -15.85
C VAL A 194 10.81 -1.11 -16.68
N PRO A 195 11.62 -2.15 -16.97
CA PRO A 195 12.72 -2.01 -17.91
C PRO A 195 12.10 -1.51 -19.21
N GLY A 196 12.23 -0.21 -19.46
CA GLY A 196 11.71 0.40 -20.66
C GLY A 196 12.42 -0.27 -21.83
N ASP A 197 11.62 -0.81 -22.74
CA ASP A 197 12.03 -1.24 -24.07
C ASP A 197 13.02 -0.22 -24.61
N GLY A 198 14.29 -0.62 -24.65
CA GLY A 198 15.43 0.19 -25.04
C GLY A 198 15.44 0.46 -26.54
N ARG A 199 14.30 0.81 -27.13
CA ARG A 199 14.22 1.41 -28.45
C ARG A 199 14.72 2.83 -28.35
N ARG A 200 16.06 2.92 -28.35
CA ARG A 200 16.81 4.06 -28.88
C ARG A 200 16.17 4.46 -30.20
N TYR A 201 15.37 5.51 -30.19
CA TYR A 201 15.14 6.29 -31.40
C TYR A 201 16.47 6.98 -31.68
N ALA A 202 17.32 6.32 -32.47
CA ALA A 202 18.45 6.99 -33.09
C ALA A 202 17.86 8.07 -34.01
N PRO A 203 18.31 9.34 -33.93
CA PRO A 203 17.95 10.33 -34.93
C PRO A 203 18.53 9.85 -36.27
N ARG A 204 17.68 9.69 -37.29
CA ARG A 204 18.15 9.47 -38.66
C ARG A 204 18.87 10.75 -39.11
N PRO A 205 20.12 10.66 -39.60
CA PRO A 205 20.74 11.79 -40.26
C PRO A 205 20.17 11.94 -41.68
N TYR A 206 19.74 13.19 -41.95
CA TYR A 206 19.37 13.85 -43.21
C TYR A 206 18.28 13.22 -44.09
#